data_AF-A0A2W7BM95-F1
#
_entry.id   AF-A0A2W7BM95-F1
#
_cell.length_a   1.000
_cell.length_b   1.000
_cell.length_c   1.000
_cell.angle_alpha   90.00
_cell.angle_beta   90.00
_cell.angle_gamma   90.00
#
_symmetry.space_group_name_H-M   'P 1'
#
loop_
_entity.id
_entity.type
_entity.pdbx_description
1 polymer ?
#
loop_
_entity_poly.entity_id
_entity_poly.type
_entity_poly.pdbx_seq_one_letter_code
_entity_poly.pdbx_strand_id
1 'polypeptide(L)' 'MKQIANIQRSVVEILEVLPLDKQQELLHFAESLQAQNIAKKPRKSLKGICSDLEINLTEEDLAEARREMWGNFPKLEVLD' A
#
# COMPACT_ATOMS: atom_id res chain seq x y z
N MET A 1 25.61 -5.62 22.29
CA MET A 1 24.83 -5.14 23.45
C MET A 1 25.07 -3.66 23.79
N LYS A 2 26.27 -3.09 23.62
CA LYS A 2 26.58 -1.69 23.99
C LYS A 2 25.82 -0.58 23.23
N GLN A 3 25.31 -0.84 22.02
CA GLN A 3 24.72 0.20 21.17
C GLN A 3 23.20 0.40 21.37
N ILE A 4 22.45 -0.67 21.66
CA ILE A 4 20.99 -0.60 21.90
C ILE A 4 20.66 0.18 23.18
N ALA A 5 21.43 -0.07 24.25
CA ALA A 5 21.29 0.65 25.51
C ALA A 5 21.59 2.16 25.38
N ASN A 6 22.38 2.56 24.38
CA ASN A 6 22.70 3.96 24.11
C ASN A 6 21.54 4.67 23.38
N ILE A 7 20.97 4.02 22.36
CA ILE A 7 19.84 4.59 21.60
C ILE A 7 18.60 4.73 22.48
N GLN A 8 18.26 3.69 23.25
CA GLN A 8 17.10 3.74 24.15
C GLN A 8 17.20 4.90 25.15
N ARG A 9 18.38 5.09 25.75
CA ARG A 9 18.63 6.20 26.67
C ARG A 9 18.50 7.56 25.99
N SER A 10 19.10 7.72 24.81
CA SER A 10 19.05 8.97 24.04
C SER A 10 17.60 9.36 23.68
N VAL A 11 16.75 8.38 23.33
CA VAL A 11 15.34 8.65 23.00
C VAL A 11 14.56 9.13 24.23
N VAL A 12 14.82 8.56 25.41
CA VAL A 12 14.19 9.00 26.67
C VAL A 12 14.64 10.40 27.05
N GLU A 13 15.95 10.68 26.97
CA GLU A 13 16.50 12.02 27.24
C GLU A 13 15.87 13.08 26.31
N ILE A 14 15.72 12.78 25.01
CA ILE A 14 15.07 13.69 24.06
C ILE A 14 13.59 13.92 24.39
N LEU A 15 12.86 12.87 24.82
CA LEU A 15 11.46 12.98 25.19
C LEU A 15 11.24 13.93 26.38
N GLU A 16 12.14 13.91 27.37
CA GLU A 16 12.03 14.74 28.57
C GLU A 16 12.19 16.24 28.30
N VAL A 17 12.94 16.63 27.26
CA VAL A 17 13.16 18.04 26.89
C VAL A 17 12.14 18.57 25.88
N LEU A 18 11.40 17.70 25.19
CA LEU A 18 10.47 18.12 24.14
C LEU A 18 9.16 18.68 24.74
N PRO A 19 8.56 19.71 24.12
CA PRO A 19 7.20 20.14 24.46
C PRO A 19 6.17 19.08 24.06
N LEU A 20 4.98 19.12 24.69
CA LEU A 20 3.95 18.09 24.58
C LEU A 20 3.58 17.74 23.13
N ASP A 21 3.40 18.74 22.26
CA ASP A 21 3.05 18.56 20.85
C ASP A 21 4.09 17.70 20.10
N LYS A 22 5.37 17.89 20.44
CA LYS A 22 6.49 17.15 19.83
C LYS A 22 6.66 15.76 20.43
N GLN A 23 6.31 15.58 21.71
CA GLN A 23 6.23 14.24 22.30
C GLN A 23 5.14 13.40 21.62
N GLN A 24 3.98 14.00 21.32
CA GLN A 24 2.90 13.34 20.58
C GLN A 24 3.33 12.94 19.16
N GLU A 25 4.04 13.82 18.45
CA GLU A 25 4.58 13.52 17.12
C GLU A 25 5.57 12.35 17.14
N LEU A 26 6.46 12.31 18.14
CA LEU A 26 7.42 11.23 18.33
C LEU A 26 6.73 9.90 18.65
N LEU A 27 5.70 9.92 19.50
CA LEU A 27 4.90 8.74 19.82
C LEU A 27 4.23 8.17 18.56
N HIS A 28 3.57 9.02 17.77
CA HIS A 28 2.93 8.61 16.52
C HIS A 28 3.95 8.00 15.54
N PHE A 29 5.15 8.59 15.45
CA PHE A 29 6.22 8.03 14.63
C PHE A 29 6.69 6.65 15.12
N ALA A 30 6.86 6.47 16.43
CA ALA A 30 7.23 5.19 17.01
C ALA A 30 6.17 4.10 16.77
N GLU A 31 4.88 4.45 16.87
CA GLU A 31 3.76 3.55 16.53
C GLU A 31 3.79 3.16 15.05
N SER A 32 4.09 4.10 14.15
CA SER A 32 4.25 3.81 12.73
C SER A 32 5.39 2.81 12.47
N LEU A 33 6.54 2.98 13.13
CA LEU A 33 7.66 2.04 13.01
C LEU A 33 7.30 0.65 13.53
N GLN A 34 6.55 0.57 14.63
CA GLN A 34 6.05 -0.71 15.15
C GLN A 34 5.12 -1.39 14.13
N ALA A 35 4.17 -0.64 13.55
CA ALA A 35 3.25 -1.14 12.54
C ALA A 35 3.95 -1.61 11.26
N GLN A 36 5.06 -0.97 10.87
CA GLN A 36 5.87 -1.38 9.72
C GLN A 36 6.65 -2.68 9.97
N ASN A 37 7.01 -2.96 11.22
CA ASN A 37 7.73 -4.17 11.62
C ASN A 37 6.79 -5.38 11.79
N ILE A 38 5.48 -5.16 11.88
CA ILE A 38 4.51 -6.24 11.75
C ILE A 38 4.57 -6.72 10.30
N ALA A 39 5.18 -7.90 10.09
CA ALA A 39 5.32 -8.52 8.79
C ALA A 39 3.98 -8.44 8.04
N LYS A 40 3.95 -7.66 6.94
CA LYS A 40 2.76 -7.52 6.12
C LYS A 40 2.39 -8.90 5.63
N LYS A 41 1.26 -9.45 6.12
CA LYS A 41 0.77 -10.75 5.66
C LYS A 41 0.74 -10.71 4.14
N PRO A 42 1.25 -11.74 3.46
CA PRO A 42 1.18 -11.81 2.01
C PRO A 42 -0.28 -11.60 1.60
N ARG A 43 -0.51 -10.65 0.68
CA ARG A 43 -1.85 -10.45 0.12
C ARG A 43 -2.29 -11.75 -0.54
N LYS A 44 -3.55 -12.12 -0.33
CA LYS A 44 -4.13 -13.26 -1.05
C LYS A 44 -4.04 -13.00 -2.55
N SER A 45 -3.82 -14.05 -3.33
CA SER A 45 -3.87 -13.96 -4.79
C SER A 45 -5.23 -13.39 -5.23
N LEU A 46 -5.21 -12.45 -6.18
CA LEU A 46 -6.43 -11.96 -6.83
C LEU A 46 -7.00 -12.98 -7.83
N LYS A 47 -6.23 -14.03 -8.16
CA LYS A 47 -6.69 -15.11 -9.03
C LYS A 47 -7.88 -15.79 -8.37
N GLY A 48 -9.01 -15.82 -9.08
CA GLY A 48 -10.25 -16.43 -8.62
C GLY A 48 -11.16 -15.53 -7.77
N ILE A 49 -10.84 -14.23 -7.64
CA ILE A 49 -11.74 -13.29 -6.94
C ILE A 49 -13.13 -13.21 -7.58
N CYS A 50 -13.21 -13.47 -8.88
CA CYS A 50 -14.46 -13.49 -9.63
C CYS A 50 -15.00 -14.91 -9.92
N SER A 51 -14.41 -15.95 -9.32
CA SER A 51 -14.81 -17.34 -9.59
C SER A 51 -16.25 -17.64 -9.18
N ASP A 52 -16.77 -16.94 -8.16
CA ASP A 52 -18.11 -17.15 -7.62
C ASP A 52 -19.21 -16.43 -8.43
N LEU A 53 -18.86 -15.61 -9.43
CA LEU A 53 -19.87 -14.87 -10.20
C LEU A 53 -20.54 -15.70 -11.31
N GLU A 54 -20.15 -16.97 -11.48
CA GLU A 54 -20.71 -17.91 -12.49
C GLU A 54 -20.80 -17.31 -13.91
N ILE A 55 -19.89 -16.38 -14.24
CA ILE A 55 -19.91 -15.68 -15.52
C ILE A 55 -19.30 -16.58 -16.60
N ASN A 56 -20.12 -16.97 -17.56
CA ASN A 56 -19.67 -17.63 -18.78
C ASN A 56 -19.37 -16.55 -19.83
N LEU A 57 -18.15 -16.03 -19.84
CA LEU A 57 -17.71 -15.08 -20.87
C LEU A 57 -17.32 -15.84 -22.14
N THR A 58 -17.99 -15.56 -23.24
CA THR A 58 -17.56 -16.02 -24.56
C THR A 58 -16.57 -15.03 -25.18
N GLU A 59 -15.87 -15.47 -26.24
CA GLU A 59 -14.98 -14.59 -27.01
C GLU A 59 -15.76 -13.45 -27.69
N GLU A 60 -17.00 -13.72 -28.09
CA GLU A 60 -17.89 -12.74 -28.71
C GLU A 60 -18.30 -11.65 -27.71
N ASP A 61 -18.68 -12.02 -26.48
CA ASP A 61 -19.00 -11.07 -25.41
C ASP A 61 -17.83 -10.12 -25.11
N LEU A 62 -16.60 -10.67 -25.09
CA LEU A 62 -15.40 -9.88 -24.86
C LEU A 62 -15.08 -8.96 -26.04
N ALA A 63 -15.24 -9.44 -27.27
CA ALA A 63 -15.01 -8.66 -28.48
C ALA A 63 -15.99 -7.49 -28.57
N GLU A 64 -17.26 -7.72 -28.25
CA GLU A 64 -18.28 -6.69 -28.29
C GLU A 64 -18.08 -5.67 -27.17
N ALA A 65 -17.86 -6.10 -25.92
CA ALA A 65 -17.54 -5.19 -24.83
C ALA A 65 -16.30 -4.32 -25.13
N ARG A 66 -15.27 -4.91 -25.76
CA ARG A 66 -14.08 -4.16 -26.20
C ARG A 66 -14.42 -3.15 -27.31
N ARG A 67 -15.26 -3.51 -28.27
CA ARG A 67 -15.69 -2.62 -29.35
C ARG A 67 -16.51 -1.46 -28.80
N GLU A 68 -17.48 -1.72 -27.93
CA GLU A 68 -18.33 -0.70 -27.31
C GLU A 68 -17.52 0.27 -26.45
N MET A 69 -16.68 -0.26 -25.56
CA MET A 69 -15.97 0.57 -24.58
C MET A 69 -14.71 1.23 -25.15
N TRP A 70 -14.02 0.60 -26.10
CA TRP A 70 -12.71 1.04 -26.59
C TRP A 70 -12.67 1.26 -28.11
N GLY A 71 -13.79 1.11 -28.83
CA GLY A 71 -13.84 1.32 -30.28
C GLY A 71 -13.47 2.74 -30.71
N ASN A 72 -13.79 3.73 -29.87
CA ASN A 72 -13.43 5.13 -30.05
C ASN A 72 -12.20 5.54 -29.21
N PHE A 73 -11.44 4.58 -28.67
CA PHE A 73 -10.27 4.91 -27.89
C PHE A 73 -9.24 5.62 -28.79
N PRO A 74 -8.78 6.83 -28.43
CA PRO A 74 -7.90 7.60 -29.30
C PRO A 74 -6.61 6.83 -29.53
N LYS A 75 -6.31 6.57 -30.79
CA LYS A 75 -4.99 6.07 -31.17
C LYS A 75 -4.05 7.27 -31.04
N LEU A 76 -3.12 7.20 -30.10
CA LEU A 76 -2.00 8.14 -30.06
C LEU A 76 -1.28 8.01 -31.40
N GLU A 77 -1.41 9.02 -32.26
CA GLU A 77 -0.53 9.19 -33.40
C GLU A 77 0.86 9.43 -32.83
N VAL A 78 1.69 8.39 -32.88
CA VAL A 78 3.13 8.56 -32.69
C VAL A 78 3.62 9.38 -33.89
N LEU A 79 3.97 10.64 -33.64
CA LEU A 79 4.73 11.43 -34.62
C LEU A 79 6.08 10.73 -34.82
N ASP A 80 6.30 10.21 -36.03
CA ASP A 80 7.63 9.83 -36.53
C ASP A 80 8.52 11.06 -36.73
#